data_AF-A0A966NB46-F1
#
_entry.id   AF-A0A966NB46-F1
#
_cell.length_a   1.000
_cell.length_b   1.000
_cell.length_c   1.000
_cell.angle_alpha   90.00
_cell.angle_beta   90.00
_cell.angle_gamma   90.00
#
_symmetry.space_group_name_H-M   'P 1'
#
loop_
_entity.id
_entity.type
_entity.pdbx_description
1 polymer ?
#
loop_
_entity_poly.entity_id
_entity_poly.type
_entity_poly.pdbx_seq_one_letter_code
_entity_poly.pdbx_strand_id
1 'polypeptide(L)' 'MIPADWSQASVWLPLFFLGAMGFAMLSYVVLDGYDLGVGILLKRAGDADKDVMISSIGPFWDANETWLVLGVGILL' A
#
# COMPACT_ATOMS: atom_id res chain seq x y z
N MET A 1 15.09 13.00 -31.73
CA MET A 1 14.01 12.71 -30.76
C MET A 1 13.33 14.03 -30.45
N ILE A 2 12.05 14.20 -30.74
CA ILE A 2 11.33 15.44 -30.43
C ILE A 2 11.19 15.51 -28.90
N PRO A 3 11.57 16.62 -28.24
CA PRO A 3 11.36 16.78 -26.81
C PRO A 3 9.87 16.65 -26.47
N ALA A 4 9.54 15.96 -25.39
CA ALA A 4 8.16 15.90 -24.93
C ALA A 4 7.66 17.33 -24.59
N ASP A 5 6.52 17.73 -25.14
CA ASP A 5 5.86 18.98 -24.81
C ASP A 5 5.08 18.81 -23.51
N TRP A 6 5.71 19.17 -22.39
CA TRP A 6 5.16 19.04 -21.04
C TRP A 6 3.98 19.96 -20.74
N SER A 7 3.62 20.88 -21.64
CA SER A 7 2.40 21.67 -21.52
C SER A 7 1.14 20.85 -21.81
N GLN A 8 1.28 19.74 -22.54
CA GLN A 8 0.17 18.89 -22.95
C GLN A 8 -0.23 17.90 -21.86
N ALA A 9 -1.51 17.90 -21.49
CA ALA A 9 -2.07 16.96 -20.51
C ALA A 9 -1.86 15.50 -20.89
N SER A 10 -1.86 15.18 -22.19
CA SER A 10 -1.63 13.82 -22.70
C SER A 10 -0.24 13.25 -22.33
N VAL A 11 0.72 14.10 -21.98
CA VAL A 11 2.07 13.69 -21.60
C VAL A 11 2.18 13.45 -20.10
N TRP A 12 1.74 14.40 -19.27
CA TRP A 12 1.97 14.31 -17.82
C TRP A 12 0.88 13.56 -17.07
N LEU A 13 -0.37 13.55 -17.57
CA LEU A 13 -1.49 12.91 -16.87
C LEU A 13 -1.31 11.39 -16.71
N PRO A 14 -0.89 10.62 -17.73
CA PRO A 14 -0.63 9.19 -17.57
C PRO A 14 0.53 8.89 -16.63
N LEU A 15 1.58 9.72 -16.67
CA LEU A 15 2.74 9.57 -15.78
C LEU A 15 2.38 9.87 -14.32
N PHE A 16 1.54 10.87 -14.09
CA PHE A 16 1.01 11.17 -12.77
C PHE A 16 0.22 10.00 -12.20
N PHE A 17 -0.75 9.46 -12.95
CA PHE A 17 -1.55 8.32 -12.48
C PHE A 17 -0.72 7.05 -12.33
N LEU A 18 0.27 6.81 -13.19
CA LEU A 18 1.24 5.74 -13.02
C LEU A 18 2.03 5.89 -11.71
N GLY A 19 2.51 7.10 -11.42
CA GLY A 19 3.21 7.40 -10.17
C GLY A 19 2.32 7.26 -8.94
N ALA A 20 1.09 7.77 -9.00
CA ALA A 20 0.10 7.65 -7.93
C ALA A 20 -0.27 6.18 -7.65
N MET A 21 -0.50 5.40 -8.71
CA MET A 21 -0.73 3.95 -8.60
C MET A 21 0.47 3.24 -7.98
N GLY A 22 1.68 3.50 -8.49
CA GLY A 22 2.90 2.91 -7.97
C GLY A 22 3.10 3.23 -6.49
N PHE A 23 2.83 4.46 -6.08
CA PHE A 23 2.89 4.88 -4.68
C PHE A 23 1.84 4.16 -3.82
N ALA A 24 0.58 4.11 -4.26
CA ALA A 24 -0.48 3.42 -3.52
C ALA A 24 -0.17 1.92 -3.34
N MET A 25 0.24 1.24 -4.41
CA MET A 25 0.60 -0.18 -4.37
C MET A 25 1.85 -0.46 -3.54
N LEU A 26 2.87 0.40 -3.62
CA LEU A 26 4.08 0.26 -2.80
C LEU A 26 3.76 0.43 -1.31
N SER A 27 2.99 1.46 -0.96
CA SER A 27 2.54 1.69 0.41
C SER A 27 1.73 0.50 0.94
N TYR A 28 0.81 -0.03 0.14
CA TYR A 28 0.06 -1.23 0.49
C TYR A 28 0.98 -2.44 0.77
N VAL A 29 1.87 -2.77 -0.17
CA VAL A 29 2.76 -3.94 -0.04
C VAL A 29 3.67 -3.83 1.18
N VAL A 30 4.16 -2.64 1.51
CA VAL A 30 5.05 -2.44 2.66
C VAL A 30 4.27 -2.43 3.97
N LEU A 31 3.19 -1.63 4.06
CA LEU A 31 2.48 -1.39 5.31
C LEU A 31 1.53 -2.54 5.66
N ASP A 32 0.62 -2.90 4.75
CA ASP A 32 -0.30 -4.02 4.96
C ASP A 32 0.45 -5.36 4.92
N GLY A 33 1.53 -5.44 4.13
CA GLY A 33 2.39 -6.63 4.12
C GLY A 33 3.05 -6.93 5.48
N TYR A 34 3.34 -5.91 6.28
CA TYR A 34 3.78 -6.10 7.67
C TYR A 34 2.65 -6.69 8.54
N ASP A 35 1.43 -6.15 8.45
CA ASP A 35 0.28 -6.63 9.22
C ASP A 35 -0.05 -8.10 8.91
N LEU A 36 -0.09 -8.43 7.61
CA LEU A 36 -0.28 -9.79 7.12
C LEU A 36 0.87 -10.70 7.55
N GLY A 37 2.11 -10.20 7.54
CA GLY A 37 3.29 -10.91 8.02
C GLY A 37 3.16 -11.31 9.50
N VAL A 38 2.75 -10.38 10.36
CA VAL A 38 2.42 -10.64 11.77
C VAL A 38 1.29 -11.66 11.87
N GLY A 39 0.24 -11.51 11.06
CA GLY A 39 -0.89 -12.44 10.94
C GLY A 39 -0.48 -13.89 10.64
N ILE A 40 0.47 -14.08 9.72
CA ILE A 40 1.00 -15.40 9.36
C ILE A 40 1.82 -15.98 10.52
N LEU A 41 2.66 -15.16 11.17
CA LEU A 41 3.52 -15.59 12.27
C LEU A 41 2.76 -15.89 13.57
N LEU A 42 1.58 -15.30 13.79
CA LEU A 42 0.74 -15.52 14.97
C LEU A 42 0.47 -17.01 15.26
N LYS A 43 0.35 -17.84 14.22
CA LYS A 43 0.13 -19.30 14.37
C LYS A 43 1.32 -20.03 15.02
N ARG A 44 2.52 -19.44 14.97
CA ARG A 44 3.76 -19.99 15.53
C ARG A 44 4.14 -19.35 16.87
N ALA A 45 3.42 -18.33 17.31
CA ALA A 45 3.69 -17.61 18.55
C ALA A 45 3.14 -18.33 19.78
N GLY A 46 3.83 -18.18 20.92
CA GLY A 46 3.31 -18.60 22.22
C GLY A 46 2.17 -17.69 22.67
N ASP A 47 1.31 -18.16 23.58
CA ASP A 47 0.12 -17.41 23.99
C ASP A 47 0.43 -16.05 24.60
N ALA A 48 1.55 -15.91 25.31
CA ALA A 48 2.00 -14.64 25.87
C ALA A 48 2.46 -13.63 24.79
N ASP A 49 2.97 -14.10 23.65
CA ASP A 49 3.50 -13.23 22.58
C ASP A 49 2.39 -12.76 21.62
N LYS A 50 1.29 -13.52 21.52
CA LYS A 50 0.18 -13.21 20.60
C LYS A 50 -0.45 -11.84 20.87
N ASP A 51 -0.65 -11.50 22.14
CA ASP A 51 -1.23 -10.21 22.52
C ASP A 51 -0.33 -9.04 22.13
N VAL A 52 0.99 -9.21 22.30
CA VAL A 52 1.99 -8.22 21.86
C VAL A 52 2.00 -8.09 20.33
N MET A 53 1.94 -9.22 19.62
CA MET A 53 1.87 -9.22 18.16
C MET A 53 0.61 -8.52 17.63
N ILE A 54 -0.57 -8.83 18.18
CA ILE A 54 -1.83 -8.20 17.76
C ILE A 54 -1.83 -6.69 18.10
N SER A 55 -1.38 -6.31 19.29
CA SER A 55 -1.30 -4.89 19.68
C SER A 55 -0.34 -4.07 18.83
N SER A 56 0.68 -4.71 18.23
CA SER A 56 1.64 -4.05 17.35
C SER A 56 1.09 -3.66 15.97
N ILE A 57 -0.04 -4.24 15.53
CA ILE A 57 -0.69 -3.96 14.24
C ILE A 57 -2.04 -3.26 14.39
N GLY A 58 -2.74 -3.50 15.51
CA GLY A 58 -4.12 -3.06 15.73
C GLY A 58 -4.42 -1.57 15.44
N PRO A 59 -3.57 -0.60 15.83
CA PRO A 59 -3.84 0.82 15.57
C PRO A 59 -3.77 1.24 14.10
N PHE A 60 -3.14 0.44 13.22
CA PHE A 60 -2.79 0.84 11.86
C PHE A 60 -3.43 -0.02 10.77
N TRP A 61 -3.82 -1.25 11.10
CA TRP A 61 -4.31 -2.22 10.13
C TRP A 61 -5.43 -1.69 9.22
N ASP A 62 -6.48 -1.11 9.79
CA ASP A 62 -7.61 -0.56 9.03
C ASP A 62 -7.19 0.59 8.08
N ALA A 63 -6.21 1.39 8.49
CA ALA A 63 -5.65 2.45 7.63
C ALA A 63 -4.82 1.87 6.48
N ASN A 64 -4.14 0.74 6.69
CA ASN A 64 -3.30 0.13 5.68
C ASN A 64 -4.10 -0.48 4.52
N GLU A 65 -5.29 -1.01 4.78
CA GLU A 65 -6.21 -1.52 3.75
C GLU A 65 -6.66 -0.44 2.76
N THR A 66 -6.72 0.82 3.21
CA THR A 66 -7.16 1.95 2.36
C THR A 66 -6.23 2.20 1.16
N TRP A 67 -4.95 1.84 1.25
CA TRP A 67 -4.01 1.96 0.14
C TRP A 67 -4.38 1.07 -1.04
N LEU A 68 -4.88 -0.13 -0.77
CA LEU A 68 -5.38 -1.04 -1.81
C LEU A 68 -6.65 -0.48 -2.46
N VAL A 69 -7.58 0.03 -1.64
CA VAL A 69 -8.82 0.66 -2.13
C VAL A 69 -8.50 1.85 -3.03
N LEU A 70 -7.54 2.70 -2.62
CA LEU A 70 -7.06 3.81 -3.44
C LEU A 70 -6.44 3.31 -4.74
N GLY A 71 -5.60 2.26 -4.70
CA GLY A 71 -5.03 1.64 -5.89
C GLY A 71 -6.09 1.15 -6.87
N VAL A 72 -7.12 0.44 -6.40
CA VAL A 72 -8.25 0.02 -7.23
C VAL A 72 -9.02 1.22 -7.78
N GLY A 73 -9.24 2.25 -6.97
CA GLY A 73 -9.93 3.48 -7.39
C GLY A 73 -9.16 4.29 -8.44
N ILE A 74 -7.83 4.24 -8.46
CA ILE A 74 -6.99 4.86 -9.49
C ILE A 74 -7.01 4.04 -10.80
N LEU A 75 -7.27 2.74 -10.72
CA LEU A 75 -7.24 1.84 -11.88
C LEU A 75 -8.50 1.92 -12.74
N LEU A 76 -9.65 2.25 -12.14
CA LEU A 76 -10.99 2.24 -12.75
C LEU A 76 -11.38 3.62 -13.30
#